data_AF-A0ABD6CN61-F1
#
_entry.id   AF-A0ABD6CN61-F1
#
_cell.length_a   1.000
_cell.length_b   1.000
_cell.length_c   1.000
_cell.angle_alpha   90.00
_cell.angle_beta   90.00
_cell.angle_gamma   90.00
#
_symmetry.space_group_name_H-M   'P 1'
#
loop_
_entity.id
_entity.type
_entity.pdbx_description
1 polymer ?
#
loop_
_entity_poly.entity_id
_entity_poly.type
_entity_poly.pdbx_seq_one_letter_code
_entity_poly.pdbx_strand_id
1 'polypeptide(L)'
;MTTRLRILDDGAWLSVDDSRRVSVSELWRLDAPGFCECDLADMVVENFLETGVDGRTVQVRVYGQCIVCGTKSTTGWIPVGRIVDGEFVDIDREGVLRVTDDKEEAKSSG
;
A
#
# COMPACT_ATOMS: atom_id res chain seq x y z
N MET A 1 13.77 -18.87 -4.51
CA MET A 1 13.34 -17.96 -5.59
C MET A 1 13.47 -16.54 -5.08
N THR A 2 13.74 -15.59 -5.97
CA THR A 2 13.84 -14.17 -5.62
C THR A 2 12.77 -13.43 -6.39
N THR A 3 11.83 -12.81 -5.67
CA THR A 3 10.79 -11.96 -6.24
C THR A 3 11.35 -10.55 -6.45
N ARG A 4 11.18 -9.99 -7.65
CA ARG A 4 11.58 -8.60 -7.96
C ARG A 4 10.40 -7.66 -7.76
N LEU A 5 10.55 -6.74 -6.82
CA LEU A 5 9.55 -5.73 -6.47
C LEU A 5 10.03 -4.35 -6.92
N ARG A 6 9.22 -3.63 -7.71
CA ARG A 6 9.58 -2.31 -8.26
C ARG A 6 8.37 -1.41 -8.44
N ILE A 7 8.60 -0.12 -8.38
CA ILE A 7 7.65 0.90 -8.86
C ILE A 7 8.02 1.22 -10.30
N LEU A 8 7.03 1.25 -11.19
CA LEU A 8 7.21 1.53 -12.63
C LEU A 8 6.40 2.76 -13.07
N ASP A 9 6.73 3.25 -14.26
CA ASP A 9 5.99 4.27 -15.00
C ASP A 9 5.72 5.53 -14.15
N ASP A 10 6.78 6.11 -13.59
CA ASP A 10 6.73 7.34 -12.76
C ASP A 10 5.77 7.24 -11.56
N GLY A 11 5.67 6.05 -10.96
CA GLY A 11 4.82 5.82 -9.79
C GLY A 11 3.41 5.36 -10.13
N ALA A 12 3.14 4.95 -11.38
CA ALA A 12 1.81 4.50 -11.77
C ALA A 12 1.51 3.03 -11.41
N TRP A 13 2.54 2.21 -11.21
CA TRP A 13 2.37 0.77 -10.96
C TRP A 13 3.31 0.21 -9.91
N LEU A 14 2.76 -0.67 -9.07
CA LEU A 14 3.55 -1.71 -8.42
C LEU A 14 3.74 -2.88 -9.37
N SER A 15 5.00 -3.26 -9.58
CA SER A 15 5.39 -4.42 -10.36
C SER A 15 5.99 -5.52 -9.48
N VAL A 16 5.55 -6.75 -9.74
CA VAL A 16 6.10 -7.97 -9.14
C VAL A 16 6.52 -8.91 -10.27
N ASP A 17 7.80 -9.28 -10.27
CA ASP A 17 8.44 -10.10 -11.31
C ASP A 17 8.15 -9.59 -12.72
N ASP A 18 8.39 -8.28 -12.90
CA ASP A 18 8.24 -7.54 -14.15
C ASP A 18 6.78 -7.49 -14.69
N SER A 19 5.81 -7.96 -13.92
CA SER A 19 4.37 -7.85 -14.20
C SER A 19 3.75 -6.70 -13.41
N ARG A 20 2.92 -5.89 -14.05
CA ARG A 20 2.11 -4.84 -13.40
C ARG A 20 0.99 -5.49 -12.57
N ARG A 21 0.96 -5.25 -11.26
CA ARG A 21 0.02 -5.92 -10.33
C ARG A 21 -0.99 -4.98 -9.69
N VAL A 22 -0.55 -3.80 -9.28
CA VAL A 22 -1.40 -2.81 -8.58
C VAL A 22 -1.22 -1.46 -9.25
N SER A 23 -2.32 -0.80 -9.57
CA SER A 23 -2.29 0.46 -10.33
C SER A 23 -2.64 1.66 -9.46
N VAL A 24 -2.19 2.84 -9.89
CA VAL A 24 -2.86 4.09 -9.51
C VAL A 24 -4.30 4.08 -10.02
N SER A 25 -5.14 4.99 -9.53
CA SER A 25 -6.59 5.05 -9.77
C SER A 25 -7.42 3.94 -9.09
N GLU A 26 -6.80 3.01 -8.36
CA GLU A 26 -7.56 2.16 -7.43
C GLU A 26 -8.18 3.03 -6.32
N LEU A 27 -9.38 2.64 -5.90
CA LEU A 27 -10.06 3.21 -4.74
C LEU A 27 -9.89 2.26 -3.57
N TRP A 28 -9.20 2.70 -2.52
CA TRP A 28 -9.00 1.91 -1.31
C TRP A 28 -9.77 2.51 -0.15
N ARG A 29 -10.39 1.62 0.65
CA ARG A 29 -11.01 2.02 1.91
C ARG A 29 -10.01 1.78 3.04
N LEU A 30 -9.56 2.86 3.66
CA LEU A 30 -8.48 2.81 4.66
C LEU A 30 -9.00 3.05 6.08
N ASP A 31 -8.62 2.17 6.99
CA ASP A 31 -8.59 2.44 8.43
C ASP A 31 -7.26 3.13 8.75
N ALA A 32 -7.28 4.47 8.71
CA ALA A 32 -6.09 5.32 8.66
C ALA A 32 -6.31 6.66 9.35
N PRO A 33 -6.42 6.70 10.69
CA PRO A 33 -6.65 7.95 11.43
C PRO A 33 -5.52 8.97 11.26
N GLY A 34 -4.33 8.53 10.85
CA GLY A 34 -3.20 9.43 10.52
C GLY A 34 -3.27 10.06 9.12
N PHE A 35 -4.19 9.61 8.25
CA PHE A 35 -4.32 10.13 6.88
C PHE A 35 -5.32 11.29 6.80
N CYS A 36 -6.50 11.14 7.41
CA CYS A 36 -7.51 12.20 7.55
C CYS A 36 -8.47 11.89 8.70
N GLU A 37 -9.37 12.83 9.00
CA GLU A 37 -10.35 12.74 10.10
C GLU A 37 -11.59 11.87 9.77
N CYS A 38 -11.61 11.17 8.63
CA CYS A 38 -12.71 10.26 8.30
C CYS A 38 -12.59 8.96 9.10
N ASP A 39 -13.71 8.41 9.56
CA ASP A 39 -13.74 7.08 10.23
C ASP A 39 -13.07 6.00 9.36
N LEU A 40 -13.39 5.99 8.06
CA LEU A 40 -12.65 5.27 7.03
C LEU A 40 -12.44 6.21 5.85
N ALA A 41 -11.22 6.29 5.34
CA ALA A 41 -10.90 7.10 4.18
C ALA A 41 -11.16 6.31 2.90
N ASP A 42 -12.09 6.75 2.05
CA ASP A 42 -12.18 6.28 0.67
C ASP A 42 -11.15 7.05 -0.16
N MET A 43 -9.99 6.46 -0.42
CA MET A 43 -8.81 7.09 -1.01
C MET A 43 -8.59 6.61 -2.45
N VAL A 44 -8.51 7.55 -3.38
CA VAL A 44 -7.98 7.27 -4.72
C VAL A 44 -6.45 7.34 -4.66
N VAL A 45 -5.79 6.26 -5.10
CA VAL A 45 -4.34 6.19 -5.21
C VAL A 45 -3.88 7.00 -6.41
N GLU A 46 -3.01 7.99 -6.18
CA GLU A 46 -2.52 8.87 -7.25
C GLU A 46 -1.06 8.61 -7.62
N ASN A 47 -0.23 8.12 -6.69
CA ASN A 47 1.19 7.81 -6.95
C ASN A 47 1.78 6.82 -5.94
N PHE A 48 2.53 5.81 -6.42
CA PHE A 48 3.35 4.93 -5.57
C PHE A 48 4.70 5.58 -5.26
N LEU A 49 5.02 5.69 -3.97
CA LEU A 49 6.23 6.35 -3.48
C LEU A 49 7.31 5.34 -3.08
N GLU A 50 6.92 4.33 -2.32
CA GLU A 50 7.81 3.30 -1.79
C GLU A 50 7.14 1.93 -1.83
N THR A 51 7.96 0.89 -1.91
CA THR A 51 7.51 -0.50 -1.85
C THR A 51 8.46 -1.32 -0.99
N GLY A 52 7.90 -2.28 -0.25
CA GLY A 52 8.62 -3.09 0.72
C GLY A 52 7.96 -4.43 0.98
N VAL A 53 8.63 -5.26 1.78
CA VAL A 53 8.13 -6.56 2.21
C VAL A 53 8.31 -6.68 3.72
N ASP A 54 7.22 -6.98 4.44
CA ASP A 54 7.25 -7.42 5.84
C ASP A 54 6.88 -8.91 5.91
N GLY A 55 7.88 -9.74 6.21
CA GLY A 55 7.76 -11.20 6.16
C GLY A 55 7.37 -11.68 4.76
N ARG A 56 6.07 -11.97 4.56
CA ARG A 56 5.50 -12.34 3.25
C ARG A 56 4.55 -11.30 2.69
N THR A 57 4.26 -10.24 3.43
CA THR A 57 3.31 -9.20 3.05
C THR A 57 4.03 -8.17 2.19
N VAL A 58 3.52 -7.95 0.98
CA VAL A 58 3.98 -6.85 0.12
C VAL A 58 3.24 -5.59 0.51
N GLN A 59 3.99 -4.53 0.78
CA GLN A 59 3.46 -3.25 1.24
C GLN A 59 3.93 -2.09 0.36
N VAL A 60 3.16 -1.01 0.39
CA VAL A 60 3.45 0.22 -0.34
C VAL A 60 3.19 1.45 0.52
N ARG A 61 3.87 2.54 0.21
CA ARG A 61 3.47 3.88 0.62
C ARG A 61 3.05 4.65 -0.63
N VAL A 62 1.92 5.31 -0.54
CA VAL A 62 1.31 6.01 -1.67
C VAL A 62 0.94 7.44 -1.30
N TYR A 63 0.91 8.31 -2.30
CA TYR A 63 0.21 9.57 -2.28
C TYR A 63 -1.18 9.42 -2.93
N GLY A 64 -2.16 10.15 -2.41
CA GLY A 64 -3.48 10.20 -3.02
C GLY A 64 -4.48 11.05 -2.25
N GLN A 65 -5.74 10.94 -2.62
CA GLN A 65 -6.81 11.82 -2.18
C GLN A 65 -7.98 11.04 -1.57
N CYS A 66 -8.43 11.42 -0.37
CA CYS A 66 -9.73 11.00 0.14
C CYS A 66 -10.84 11.68 -0.66
N ILE A 67 -11.75 10.91 -1.26
CA ILE A 67 -12.88 11.43 -2.03
C ILE A 67 -14.04 11.90 -1.14
N VAL A 68 -14.03 11.54 0.15
CA VAL A 68 -15.06 11.95 1.12
C VAL A 68 -14.79 13.37 1.61
N CYS A 69 -13.60 13.63 2.16
CA CYS A 69 -13.25 14.92 2.75
C CYS A 69 -12.32 15.80 1.90
N GLY A 70 -11.74 15.25 0.82
CA GLY A 70 -10.83 15.97 -0.07
C GLY A 70 -9.37 16.03 0.38
N THR A 71 -9.01 15.49 1.55
CA THR A 71 -7.62 15.46 2.04
C THR A 71 -6.70 14.77 1.04
N LYS A 72 -5.58 15.42 0.73
CA LYS A 72 -4.48 14.85 -0.07
C LYS A 72 -3.25 14.72 0.80
N SER A 73 -2.71 13.52 0.90
CA SER A 73 -1.52 13.26 1.73
C SER A 73 -0.80 11.98 1.29
N THR A 74 0.33 11.72 1.92
CA THR A 74 0.99 10.42 1.87
C THR A 74 0.47 9.51 2.97
N THR A 75 0.60 8.21 2.76
CA THR A 75 0.19 7.16 3.71
C THR A 75 1.40 6.58 4.47
N GLY A 76 1.11 5.87 5.57
CA GLY A 76 2.00 4.84 6.10
C GLY A 76 2.04 3.61 5.19
N TRP A 77 2.50 2.46 5.69
CA TRP A 77 2.53 1.23 4.91
C TRP A 77 1.14 0.62 4.75
N ILE A 78 0.77 0.33 3.51
CA ILE A 78 -0.48 -0.32 3.13
C ILE A 78 -0.16 -1.69 2.56
N PRO A 79 -0.73 -2.79 3.11
CA PRO A 79 -0.58 -4.09 2.52
C PRO A 79 -1.35 -4.15 1.19
N VAL A 80 -0.76 -4.75 0.17
CA VAL A 80 -1.39 -4.88 -1.16
C VAL A 80 -1.35 -6.30 -1.73
N GLY A 81 -0.58 -7.18 -1.11
CA GLY A 81 -0.50 -8.58 -1.53
C GLY A 81 0.38 -9.41 -0.60
N ARG A 82 0.54 -10.68 -0.93
CA ARG A 82 1.43 -11.61 -0.24
C ARG A 82 2.26 -12.40 -1.24
N ILE A 83 3.45 -12.83 -0.81
CA ILE A 83 4.24 -13.83 -1.53
C ILE A 83 3.96 -15.20 -0.91
N VAL A 84 3.39 -16.10 -1.70
CA VAL A 84 3.10 -17.49 -1.32
C VAL A 84 3.76 -18.40 -2.35
N ASP A 85 4.65 -19.27 -1.89
CA ASP A 85 5.41 -20.19 -2.76
C ASP A 85 6.13 -19.53 -3.95
N GLY A 86 6.56 -18.27 -3.77
CA GLY A 86 7.25 -17.48 -4.78
C GLY A 86 6.32 -16.68 -5.71
N GLU A 87 5.01 -16.81 -5.55
CA GLU A 87 4.01 -16.11 -6.36
C GLU A 87 3.34 -14.98 -5.59
N PHE A 88 3.03 -13.90 -6.30
CA PHE A 88 2.21 -12.82 -5.76
C PHE A 88 0.74 -13.23 -5.74
N VAL A 89 0.15 -13.16 -4.56
CA VAL A 89 -1.26 -13.37 -4.29
C VAL A 89 -1.86 -12.05 -3.81
N ASP A 90 -2.90 -11.59 -4.49
CA ASP A 90 -3.66 -10.42 -4.09
C ASP A 90 -4.30 -10.61 -2.71
N ILE A 91 -4.38 -9.53 -1.93
CA ILE A 91 -5.32 -9.45 -0.81
C ILE A 91 -6.61 -8.80 -1.28
N ASP A 92 -7.65 -8.88 -0.46
CA ASP A 92 -8.90 -8.13 -0.68
C ASP A 92 -8.66 -6.62 -0.51
N ARG A 93 -8.25 -5.95 -1.59
CA ARG A 93 -8.07 -4.49 -1.65
C ARG A 93 -9.38 -3.72 -1.83
N GLU A 94 -10.48 -4.41 -2.14
CA GLU A 94 -11.82 -3.80 -2.18
C GLU A 94 -12.43 -3.71 -0.77
N GLY A 95 -11.92 -4.51 0.17
CA GLY A 95 -12.20 -4.43 1.60
C GLY A 95 -11.53 -3.25 2.32
N VAL A 96 -11.49 -3.34 3.66
CA VAL A 96 -10.84 -2.33 4.50
C VAL A 96 -9.37 -2.68 4.69
N LEU A 97 -8.48 -1.80 4.24
CA LEU A 97 -7.04 -1.91 4.43
C LEU A 97 -6.62 -1.14 5.68
N ARG A 98 -5.79 -1.76 6.52
CA ARG A 98 -5.19 -1.09 7.68
C ARG A 98 -3.84 -0.51 7.30
N VAL A 99 -3.64 0.76 7.61
CA VAL A 99 -2.34 1.42 7.46
C VAL A 99 -1.51 1.13 8.70
N THR A 100 -0.26 0.70 8.51
CA THR A 100 0.70 0.54 9.61
C THR A 100 1.72 1.66 9.57
N ASP A 101 1.99 2.27 10.73
CA ASP A 101 3.06 3.25 10.88
C ASP A 101 4.40 2.55 11.12
N ASP A 102 5.51 3.12 10.62
CA ASP A 102 6.89 2.64 10.85
C ASP A 102 7.30 2.47 12.33
N LYS A 103 6.48 2.95 13.28
CA LYS A 103 6.84 3.01 14.71
C LYS A 103 6.83 1.65 15.43
N GLU A 104 6.32 0.57 14.84
CA GLU A 104 6.28 -0.74 15.50
C GLU A 104 7.59 -1.54 15.42
N GLU A 105 8.44 -1.36 14.42
CA GLU A 105 9.71 -2.10 14.32
C GLU A 105 10.79 -1.62 15.30
N ALA A 106 10.69 -0.38 15.80
CA ALA A 106 11.68 0.18 16.74
C ALA A 106 11.57 -0.39 18.18
N LYS A 107 10.56 -1.21 18.49
CA LYS A 107 10.34 -1.74 19.86
C LYS A 107 10.68 -3.21 20.07
N SER A 108 11.07 -3.96 19.03
CA SER A 108 11.40 -5.40 19.16
C SER A 108 12.90 -5.71 19.23
N SER A 109 13.77 -4.70 19.26
CA SER A 109 15.24 -4.88 19.35
C SER A 109 15.84 -4.38 20.68
N GLY A 110 15.07 -4.46 21.78
CA GLY A 110 15.51 -4.13 23.14
C GLY A 110 15.78 -5.36 23.99
#